data_AF-A0A1E8FBX4-F1
#
_entry.id   AF-A0A1E8FBX4-F1
#
_cell.length_a   1.000
_cell.length_b   1.000
_cell.length_c   1.000
_cell.angle_alpha   90.00
_cell.angle_beta   90.00
_cell.angle_gamma   90.00
#
_symmetry.space_group_name_H-M   'P 1'
#
loop_
_entity.id
_entity.type
_entity.pdbx_description
1 polymer ?
#
loop_
_entity_poly.entity_id
_entity_poly.type
_entity_poly.pdbx_seq_one_letter_code
_entity_poly.pdbx_strand_id
1 'polypeptide(L)'
;MRRYVIALIFLLGGTVAPCALAAKAESQAVDETSQHALAKYYAELVGKLALVDWLFASMSDVCDMEVGLPGESYSDIDYALRLQTNVSFFQWRKQFSDPAQEAKLVKQLVSSTLNDIGGCEEEAVNQWFKGMQQNMLEPTIAKLKELPELMGLTMNAPSDDQLAKVFAHQLAKADELSLDELRGLAGALQSGLYRYSMLVFSDNVVKNLPAAVSLREKIYARSQQVSDLYELANSTRRVDKDKAITLFNEAAEKGSFRAQRWWGNYLACNGQSQQALHWLQQARATKPDEADFINDFIAEINELGEPTNCIDGWPE
;
A
#
# COMPACT_ATOMS: atom_id res chain seq x y z
N MET A 1 29.18 8.33 27.53
CA MET A 1 29.03 9.13 28.76
C MET A 1 29.86 10.41 28.61
N ARG A 2 29.24 11.58 28.87
CA ARG A 2 29.71 12.98 28.66
C ARG A 2 29.50 13.51 27.23
N ARG A 3 29.01 14.75 26.99
CA ARG A 3 28.43 15.83 27.83
C ARG A 3 27.78 16.81 26.84
N TYR A 4 26.51 17.16 27.04
CA TYR A 4 25.90 18.34 26.43
C TYR A 4 26.43 19.59 27.16
N VAL A 5 26.87 20.61 26.40
CA VAL A 5 27.24 21.92 26.93
C VAL A 5 26.13 22.89 26.54
N ILE A 6 25.39 23.34 27.56
CA ILE A 6 24.45 24.46 27.50
C ILE A 6 25.28 25.75 27.61
N ALA A 7 25.13 26.65 26.64
CA ALA A 7 25.63 28.01 26.73
C ALA A 7 24.45 28.97 26.93
N LEU A 8 24.32 29.48 28.15
CA LEU A 8 23.51 30.64 28.51
C LEU A 8 24.40 31.89 28.40
N ILE A 9 24.00 32.88 27.62
CA ILE A 9 24.55 34.25 27.69
C ILE A 9 23.37 35.21 27.83
N PHE A 10 23.45 36.05 28.87
CA PHE A 10 22.54 37.15 29.19
C PHE A 10 23.27 38.49 28.98
N LEU A 11 22.47 39.57 28.84
CA LEU A 11 22.79 41.02 28.85
C LEU A 11 23.07 41.64 27.46
N LEU A 12 22.51 42.77 27.00
CA LEU A 12 21.69 43.85 27.58
C LEU A 12 21.06 44.70 26.45
N GLY A 13 19.89 45.29 26.71
CA GLY A 13 19.54 46.67 26.33
C GLY A 13 19.03 46.97 24.90
N GLY A 14 17.76 47.38 24.79
CA GLY A 14 17.24 48.10 23.61
C GLY A 14 15.74 47.93 23.39
N THR A 15 14.95 48.92 23.81
CA THR A 15 13.50 49.03 23.63
C THR A 15 13.12 49.23 22.16
N VAL A 16 12.36 48.31 21.56
CA VAL A 16 11.37 48.60 20.52
C VAL A 16 10.24 47.56 20.62
N ALA A 17 9.02 48.00 20.90
CA ALA A 17 7.83 47.17 20.67
C ALA A 17 7.48 47.21 19.18
N PRO A 18 7.08 46.07 18.59
CA PRO A 18 5.69 46.02 18.17
C PRO A 18 5.03 44.66 18.44
N CYS A 19 3.70 44.71 18.55
CA CYS A 19 2.77 43.59 18.53
C CYS A 19 3.27 42.38 17.73
N ALA A 20 3.40 41.24 18.37
CA ALA A 20 3.36 39.94 17.71
C ALA A 20 2.46 39.03 18.55
N LEU A 21 1.40 38.55 17.89
CA LEU A 21 0.50 37.53 18.38
C LEU A 21 1.28 36.41 19.06
N ALA A 22 0.99 36.17 20.34
CA ALA A 22 1.31 34.91 20.97
C ALA A 22 0.37 33.84 20.40
N ALA A 23 0.66 33.39 19.18
CA ALA A 23 0.23 32.08 18.73
C ALA A 23 0.96 31.08 19.63
N LYS A 24 0.22 30.53 20.59
CA LYS A 24 0.64 29.39 21.39
C LYS A 24 0.84 28.25 20.39
N ALA A 25 2.07 28.08 19.92
CA ALA A 25 2.47 26.87 19.22
C ALA A 25 2.45 25.75 20.27
N GLU A 26 1.27 25.13 20.44
CA GLU A 26 1.17 23.79 20.98
C GLU A 26 1.85 22.87 19.97
N SER A 27 3.19 22.80 20.03
CA SER A 27 3.90 21.65 19.49
C SER A 27 3.37 20.45 20.26
N GLN A 28 2.56 19.63 19.61
CA GLN A 28 2.20 18.30 20.09
C GLN A 28 3.50 17.58 20.43
N ALA A 29 3.82 17.50 21.73
CA ALA A 29 4.71 16.48 22.23
C ALA A 29 4.00 15.15 21.95
N VAL A 30 4.30 14.56 20.81
CA VAL A 30 3.95 13.17 20.51
C VAL A 30 4.47 12.36 21.69
N ASP A 31 3.56 11.70 22.39
CA ASP A 31 3.88 10.96 23.61
C ASP A 31 4.96 9.91 23.32
N GLU A 32 6.19 10.12 23.79
CA GLU A 32 7.33 9.24 23.57
C GLU A 32 7.05 7.79 24.03
N THR A 33 6.11 7.60 24.96
CA THR A 33 5.71 6.25 25.39
C THR A 33 4.90 5.51 24.32
N SER A 34 4.13 6.24 23.50
CA SER A 34 3.36 5.69 22.38
C SER A 34 4.24 5.22 21.22
N GLN A 35 5.29 5.99 20.88
CA GLN A 35 6.21 5.66 19.79
C GLN A 35 7.10 4.45 20.14
N HIS A 36 7.56 4.35 21.38
CA HIS A 36 8.28 3.15 21.84
C HIS A 36 7.40 1.89 21.83
N ALA A 37 6.13 2.03 22.24
CA ALA A 37 5.19 0.91 22.18
C ALA A 37 4.94 0.46 20.73
N LEU A 38 4.78 1.41 19.81
CA LEU A 38 4.65 1.12 18.38
C LEU A 38 5.89 0.44 17.80
N ALA A 39 7.09 0.96 18.09
CA ALA A 39 8.35 0.38 17.65
C ALA A 39 8.52 -1.07 18.14
N LYS A 40 8.18 -1.32 19.41
CA LYS A 40 8.18 -2.67 19.97
C LYS A 40 7.19 -3.57 19.24
N TYR A 41 6.00 -3.07 18.93
CA TYR A 41 4.99 -3.86 18.22
C TYR A 41 5.41 -4.20 16.79
N TYR A 42 6.03 -3.27 16.07
CA TYR A 42 6.68 -3.55 14.79
C TYR A 42 7.74 -4.64 14.93
N ALA A 43 8.66 -4.52 15.89
CA ALA A 43 9.71 -5.52 16.10
C ALA A 43 9.13 -6.91 16.41
N GLU A 44 8.05 -6.99 17.18
CA GLU A 44 7.36 -8.25 17.47
C GLU A 44 6.71 -8.87 16.23
N LEU A 45 6.00 -8.09 15.41
CA LEU A 45 5.35 -8.59 14.20
C LEU A 45 6.39 -9.00 13.16
N VAL A 46 7.36 -8.13 12.86
CA VAL A 46 8.40 -8.41 11.85
C VAL A 46 9.30 -9.56 12.31
N GLY A 47 9.61 -9.66 13.60
CA GLY A 47 10.33 -10.79 14.18
C GLY A 47 9.57 -12.12 14.05
N LYS A 48 8.25 -12.12 14.28
CA LYS A 48 7.40 -13.31 14.04
C LYS A 48 7.42 -13.73 12.58
N LEU A 49 7.30 -12.77 11.66
CA LEU A 49 7.34 -13.04 10.21
C LEU A 49 8.70 -13.58 9.77
N ALA A 50 9.80 -12.99 10.26
CA ALA A 50 11.15 -13.49 10.01
C ALA A 50 11.37 -14.90 10.57
N LEU A 51 10.82 -15.20 11.75
CA LEU A 51 10.87 -16.55 12.32
C LEU A 51 10.11 -17.55 11.45
N VAL A 52 8.92 -17.20 10.95
CA VAL A 52 8.14 -18.07 10.05
C VAL A 52 8.91 -18.36 8.76
N ASP A 53 9.51 -17.34 8.15
CA ASP A 53 10.37 -17.50 6.96
C ASP A 53 11.50 -18.50 7.20
N TRP A 54 12.24 -18.33 8.31
CA TRP A 54 13.31 -19.25 8.69
C TRP A 54 12.81 -20.66 9.02
N LEU A 55 11.64 -20.80 9.64
CA LEU A 55 11.05 -22.11 9.94
C LEU A 55 10.67 -22.85 8.66
N PHE A 56 10.10 -22.16 7.68
CA PHE A 56 9.78 -22.75 6.38
C PHE A 56 11.04 -23.20 5.66
N ALA A 57 12.05 -22.32 5.54
CA ALA A 57 13.33 -22.67 4.93
C ALA A 57 14.01 -23.86 5.63
N SER A 58 14.04 -23.87 6.97
CA SER A 58 14.65 -24.99 7.70
C SER A 58 13.84 -26.28 7.62
N MET A 59 12.51 -26.22 7.52
CA MET A 59 11.67 -27.39 7.33
C MET A 59 11.89 -27.97 5.92
N SER A 60 11.97 -27.11 4.92
CA SER A 60 12.30 -27.45 3.54
C SER A 60 13.63 -28.19 3.46
N ASP A 61 14.68 -27.64 4.07
CA ASP A 61 16.00 -28.26 4.10
C ASP A 61 16.03 -29.61 4.83
N VAL A 62 15.34 -29.73 5.97
CA VAL A 62 15.37 -30.95 6.80
C VAL A 62 14.56 -32.08 6.19
N CYS A 63 13.45 -31.77 5.55
CA CYS A 63 12.55 -32.76 4.96
C CYS A 63 12.74 -32.96 3.45
N ASP A 64 13.65 -32.23 2.80
CA ASP A 64 13.85 -32.23 1.34
C ASP A 64 12.55 -31.95 0.58
N MET A 65 11.83 -30.91 1.02
CA MET A 65 10.52 -30.51 0.49
C MET A 65 10.54 -29.05 0.04
N GLU A 66 9.76 -28.69 -0.97
CA GLU A 66 9.61 -27.31 -1.44
C GLU A 66 8.57 -26.52 -0.62
N VAL A 67 8.87 -26.28 0.65
CA VAL A 67 8.06 -25.42 1.54
C VAL A 67 8.78 -24.11 1.84
N GLY A 68 8.27 -23.00 1.34
CA GLY A 68 8.91 -21.69 1.46
C GLY A 68 7.91 -20.58 1.70
N LEU A 69 8.37 -19.43 2.18
CA LEU A 69 7.52 -18.25 2.24
C LEU A 69 7.05 -17.90 0.81
N PRO A 70 5.74 -17.87 0.54
CA PRO A 70 5.26 -17.53 -0.81
C PRO A 70 5.78 -16.15 -1.23
N GLY A 71 6.14 -15.99 -2.50
CA GLY A 71 6.65 -14.72 -3.03
C GLY A 71 5.69 -13.56 -2.77
N GLU A 72 4.38 -13.81 -2.92
CA GLU A 72 3.33 -12.82 -2.64
C GLU A 72 3.34 -12.38 -1.18
N SER A 73 3.47 -13.33 -0.24
CA SER A 73 3.57 -13.05 1.19
C SER A 73 4.85 -12.27 1.53
N TYR A 74 5.99 -12.61 0.94
CA TYR A 74 7.21 -11.83 1.11
C TYR A 74 7.03 -10.39 0.60
N SER A 75 6.43 -10.22 -0.58
CA SER A 75 6.13 -8.91 -1.14
C SER A 75 5.18 -8.11 -0.25
N ASP A 76 4.15 -8.74 0.32
CA ASP A 76 3.22 -8.09 1.25
C ASP A 76 3.93 -7.56 2.50
N ILE A 77 4.81 -8.37 3.08
CA ILE A 77 5.60 -7.99 4.27
C ILE A 77 6.51 -6.82 3.93
N ASP A 78 7.27 -6.95 2.84
CA ASP A 78 8.23 -5.93 2.42
C ASP A 78 7.54 -4.61 2.06
N TYR A 79 6.46 -4.65 1.29
CA TYR A 79 5.71 -3.46 0.89
C TYR A 79 5.11 -2.73 2.09
N ALA A 80 4.43 -3.46 2.97
CA ALA A 80 3.80 -2.89 4.16
C ALA A 80 4.86 -2.24 5.07
N LEU A 81 5.98 -2.94 5.30
CA LEU A 81 7.04 -2.42 6.14
C LEU A 81 7.70 -1.19 5.52
N ARG A 82 8.02 -1.22 4.21
CA ARG A 82 8.64 -0.08 3.52
C ARG A 82 7.75 1.14 3.53
N LEU A 83 6.46 0.99 3.24
CA LEU A 83 5.54 2.12 3.21
C LEU A 83 5.49 2.83 4.56
N GLN A 84 5.49 2.09 5.67
CA GLN A 84 5.29 2.65 7.01
C GLN A 84 6.58 3.01 7.76
N THR A 85 7.73 2.51 7.31
CA THR A 85 8.99 2.66 8.07
C THR A 85 10.17 3.13 7.22
N ASN A 86 10.03 3.15 5.89
CA ASN A 86 11.12 3.37 4.94
C ASN A 86 12.23 2.30 5.00
N VAL A 87 11.99 1.16 5.65
CA VAL A 87 12.94 0.05 5.77
C VAL A 87 12.35 -1.19 5.10
N SER A 88 13.13 -1.83 4.22
CA SER A 88 12.74 -3.10 3.60
C SER A 88 12.78 -4.26 4.58
N PHE A 89 12.05 -5.34 4.32
CA PHE A 89 12.06 -6.51 5.20
C PHE A 89 13.46 -7.11 5.33
N PHE A 90 14.21 -7.14 4.23
CA PHE A 90 15.62 -7.52 4.23
C PHE A 90 16.49 -6.60 5.09
N GLN A 91 16.34 -5.28 4.93
CA GLN A 91 17.11 -4.29 5.71
C GLN A 91 16.80 -4.39 7.20
N TRP A 92 15.53 -4.58 7.55
CA TRP A 92 15.08 -4.74 8.93
C TRP A 92 15.75 -5.94 9.59
N ARG A 93 15.69 -7.11 8.96
CA ARG A 93 16.36 -8.32 9.46
C ARG A 93 17.85 -8.10 9.62
N LYS A 94 18.50 -7.51 8.61
CA LYS A 94 19.94 -7.22 8.68
C LYS A 94 20.32 -6.33 9.88
N GLN A 95 19.45 -5.42 10.28
CA GLN A 95 19.74 -4.44 11.32
C GLN A 95 19.35 -4.93 12.73
N PHE A 96 18.23 -5.63 12.85
CA PHE A 96 17.59 -5.90 14.15
C PHE A 96 17.59 -7.38 14.55
N SER A 97 17.94 -8.30 13.64
CA SER A 97 18.03 -9.72 13.97
C SER A 97 19.33 -10.08 14.69
N ASP A 98 19.27 -11.15 15.50
CA ASP A 98 20.45 -11.89 15.99
C ASP A 98 20.46 -13.27 15.32
N PRO A 99 21.25 -13.45 14.23
CA PRO A 99 21.23 -14.69 13.45
C PRO A 99 21.61 -15.93 14.27
N ALA A 100 22.46 -15.79 15.29
CA ALA A 100 22.88 -16.92 16.12
C ALA A 100 21.76 -17.38 17.05
N GLN A 101 21.02 -16.44 17.64
CA GLN A 101 19.84 -16.75 18.45
C GLN A 101 18.70 -17.29 17.60
N GLU A 102 18.44 -16.68 16.44
CA GLU A 102 17.43 -17.15 15.48
C GLU A 102 17.68 -18.60 15.06
N ALA A 103 18.91 -18.93 14.63
CA ALA A 103 19.26 -20.29 14.22
C ALA A 103 19.06 -21.33 15.34
N LYS A 104 19.39 -20.97 16.59
CA LYS A 104 19.16 -21.83 17.75
C LYS A 104 17.67 -22.07 17.99
N LEU A 105 16.86 -21.01 17.93
CA LEU A 105 15.41 -21.09 18.13
C LEU A 105 14.75 -21.92 17.02
N VAL A 106 15.08 -21.65 15.76
CA VAL A 106 14.57 -22.37 14.58
C VAL A 106 14.87 -23.86 14.69
N LYS A 107 16.11 -24.24 15.03
CA LYS A 107 16.48 -25.65 15.21
C LYS A 107 15.64 -26.35 16.29
N GLN A 108 15.38 -25.68 17.41
CA GLN A 108 14.55 -26.22 18.48
C GLN A 108 13.10 -26.40 18.03
N LEU A 109 12.54 -25.40 17.35
CA LEU A 109 11.17 -25.41 16.87
C LEU A 109 10.95 -26.46 15.77
N VAL A 110 11.87 -26.60 14.82
CA VAL A 110 11.79 -27.65 13.78
C VAL A 110 11.83 -29.03 14.42
N SER A 111 12.74 -29.26 15.36
CA SER A 111 12.83 -30.55 16.07
C SER A 111 11.54 -30.87 16.84
N SER A 112 10.97 -29.88 17.55
CA SER A 112 9.69 -30.06 18.25
C SER A 112 8.55 -30.32 17.28
N THR A 113 8.45 -29.51 16.23
CA THR A 113 7.39 -29.62 15.22
C THR A 113 7.41 -30.99 14.55
N LEU A 114 8.57 -31.48 14.15
CA LEU A 114 8.70 -32.81 13.53
C LEU A 114 8.27 -33.93 14.47
N ASN A 115 8.56 -33.82 15.77
CA ASN A 115 8.06 -34.78 16.75
C ASN A 115 6.52 -34.74 16.86
N ASP A 116 5.93 -33.55 16.78
CA ASP A 116 4.49 -33.34 16.90
C ASP A 116 3.71 -33.83 15.66
N ILE A 117 4.28 -33.62 14.46
CA ILE A 117 3.62 -33.99 13.19
C ILE A 117 4.00 -35.39 12.69
N GLY A 118 4.88 -36.11 13.41
CA GLY A 118 5.25 -37.49 13.07
C GLY A 118 6.40 -37.64 12.06
N GLY A 119 7.20 -36.59 11.86
CA GLY A 119 8.38 -36.59 10.98
C GLY A 119 8.14 -35.86 9.66
N CYS A 120 8.89 -36.25 8.62
CA CYS A 120 8.87 -35.61 7.31
C CYS A 120 7.89 -36.27 6.33
N GLU A 121 6.74 -36.74 6.81
CA GLU A 121 5.69 -37.22 5.90
C GLU A 121 5.09 -36.04 5.14
N GLU A 122 5.04 -36.14 3.81
CA GLU A 122 4.64 -35.04 2.92
C GLU A 122 3.28 -34.44 3.30
N GLU A 123 2.28 -35.28 3.58
CA GLU A 123 0.95 -34.83 3.98
C GLU A 123 0.99 -34.06 5.30
N ALA A 124 1.75 -34.55 6.29
CA ALA A 124 1.87 -33.92 7.61
C ALA A 124 2.56 -32.56 7.51
N VAL A 125 3.67 -32.47 6.76
CA VAL A 125 4.41 -31.22 6.54
C VAL A 125 3.55 -30.22 5.77
N ASN A 126 2.82 -30.66 4.73
CA ASN A 126 1.93 -29.79 3.96
C ASN A 126 0.74 -29.27 4.80
N GLN A 127 0.15 -30.12 5.65
CA GLN A 127 -0.90 -29.70 6.57
C GLN A 127 -0.38 -28.68 7.60
N TRP A 128 0.81 -28.93 8.18
CA TRP A 128 1.47 -27.98 9.07
C TRP A 128 1.77 -26.65 8.38
N PHE A 129 2.34 -26.68 7.18
CA PHE A 129 2.68 -25.50 6.39
C PHE A 129 1.44 -24.65 6.10
N LYS A 130 0.36 -25.29 5.62
CA LYS A 130 -0.93 -24.63 5.40
C LYS A 130 -1.49 -24.04 6.70
N GLY A 131 -1.39 -24.77 7.81
CA GLY A 131 -1.80 -24.30 9.13
C GLY A 131 -1.01 -23.06 9.59
N MET A 132 0.31 -23.03 9.35
CA MET A 132 1.17 -21.89 9.64
C MET A 132 0.84 -20.68 8.76
N GLN A 133 0.55 -20.90 7.48
CA GLN A 133 0.12 -19.82 6.58
C GLN A 133 -1.17 -19.16 7.10
N GLN A 134 -2.19 -19.97 7.39
CA GLN A 134 -3.52 -19.49 7.77
C GLN A 134 -3.56 -18.88 9.18
N ASN A 135 -2.86 -19.47 10.14
CA ASN A 135 -3.02 -19.10 11.55
C ASN A 135 -1.92 -18.15 12.06
N MET A 136 -0.77 -18.10 11.39
CA MET A 136 0.36 -17.29 11.81
C MET A 136 0.73 -16.23 10.78
N LEU A 137 0.97 -16.62 9.53
CA LEU A 137 1.48 -15.72 8.50
C LEU A 137 0.46 -14.66 8.09
N GLU A 138 -0.69 -15.08 7.53
CA GLU A 138 -1.72 -14.16 7.02
C GLU A 138 -2.23 -13.18 8.08
N PRO A 139 -2.55 -13.60 9.33
CA PRO A 139 -3.01 -12.66 10.35
C PRO A 139 -1.92 -11.68 10.81
N THR A 140 -0.65 -12.09 10.78
CA THR A 140 0.47 -11.22 11.15
C THR A 140 0.74 -10.19 10.06
N ILE A 141 0.64 -10.58 8.78
CA ILE A 141 0.70 -9.65 7.64
C ILE A 141 -0.44 -8.64 7.71
N ALA A 142 -1.68 -9.11 7.96
CA ALA A 142 -2.84 -8.22 8.08
C ALA A 142 -2.62 -7.15 9.16
N LYS A 143 -2.16 -7.57 10.36
CA LYS A 143 -1.82 -6.64 11.44
C LYS A 143 -0.71 -5.66 11.07
N LEU A 144 0.32 -6.12 10.36
CA LEU A 144 1.41 -5.25 9.90
C LEU A 144 0.90 -4.15 8.95
N LYS A 145 -0.01 -4.51 8.03
CA LYS A 145 -0.63 -3.56 7.09
C LYS A 145 -1.48 -2.49 7.77
N GLU A 146 -2.07 -2.81 8.92
CA GLU A 146 -2.91 -1.90 9.72
C GLU A 146 -2.10 -0.95 10.62
N LEU A 147 -0.78 -1.17 10.78
CA LEU A 147 0.01 -0.35 11.68
C LEU A 147 0.13 1.09 11.18
N PRO A 148 0.08 2.08 12.10
CA PRO A 148 0.43 3.45 11.76
C PRO A 148 1.92 3.54 11.44
N GLU A 149 2.30 4.64 10.81
CA GLU A 149 3.68 4.95 10.49
C GLU A 149 4.58 4.93 11.73
N LEU A 150 5.77 4.33 11.58
CA LEU A 150 6.82 4.39 12.58
C LEU A 150 7.93 5.33 12.11
N MET A 151 7.95 6.52 12.71
CA MET A 151 8.93 7.55 12.43
C MET A 151 10.24 7.33 13.18
N GLY A 152 11.32 7.94 12.67
CA GLY A 152 12.61 7.97 13.35
C GLY A 152 13.53 6.77 13.12
N LEU A 153 13.10 5.80 12.30
CA LEU A 153 14.01 4.79 11.75
C LEU A 153 14.82 5.43 10.61
N THR A 154 16.02 5.91 10.93
CA THR A 154 16.91 6.50 9.92
C THR A 154 17.68 5.42 9.19
N MET A 155 17.33 5.18 7.93
CA MET A 155 18.18 4.49 6.96
C MET A 155 18.58 5.47 5.86
N ASN A 156 19.74 5.22 5.24
CA ASN A 156 20.13 5.98 4.05
C ASN A 156 19.05 5.74 2.97
N ALA A 157 18.34 6.80 2.60
CA ALA A 157 17.38 6.73 1.52
C ALA A 157 18.09 6.25 0.24
N PRO A 158 17.50 5.32 -0.52
CA PRO A 158 18.06 4.96 -1.81
C PRO A 158 18.14 6.20 -2.72
N SER A 159 19.19 6.29 -3.53
CA SER A 159 19.25 7.31 -4.58
C SER A 159 18.20 7.03 -5.66
N ASP A 160 17.87 8.04 -6.46
CA ASP A 160 16.92 7.87 -7.57
C ASP A 160 17.32 6.75 -8.54
N ASP A 161 18.60 6.62 -8.86
CA ASP A 161 19.11 5.52 -9.69
C ASP A 161 18.87 4.15 -9.05
N GLN A 162 18.97 4.06 -7.71
CA GLN A 162 18.65 2.84 -6.98
C GLN A 162 17.15 2.57 -7.00
N LEU A 163 16.31 3.60 -6.84
CA LEU A 163 14.85 3.46 -6.91
C LEU A 163 14.38 3.01 -8.30
N ALA A 164 14.95 3.57 -9.37
CA ALA A 164 14.64 3.15 -10.74
C ALA A 164 15.02 1.67 -10.98
N LYS A 165 16.16 1.21 -10.42
CA LYS A 165 16.56 -0.20 -10.48
C LYS A 165 15.64 -1.11 -9.68
N VAL A 166 15.24 -0.68 -8.48
CA VAL A 166 14.27 -1.42 -7.64
C VAL A 166 12.95 -1.55 -8.40
N PHE A 167 12.43 -0.45 -8.95
CA PHE A 167 11.22 -0.43 -9.74
C PHE A 167 11.28 -1.41 -10.93
N ALA A 168 12.36 -1.36 -11.73
CA ALA A 168 12.54 -2.26 -12.85
C ALA A 168 12.64 -3.73 -12.42
N HIS A 169 13.34 -4.01 -11.34
CA HIS A 169 13.45 -5.36 -10.77
C HIS A 169 12.10 -5.88 -10.26
N GLN A 170 11.31 -5.05 -9.57
CA GLN A 170 9.97 -5.41 -9.12
C GLN A 170 9.04 -5.68 -10.31
N LEU A 171 9.07 -4.83 -11.33
CA LEU A 171 8.26 -5.02 -12.53
C LEU A 171 8.59 -6.34 -13.25
N ALA A 172 9.87 -6.74 -13.29
CA ALA A 172 10.29 -8.01 -13.86
C ALA A 172 9.79 -9.24 -13.08
N LYS A 173 9.45 -9.07 -11.81
CA LYS A 173 8.93 -10.12 -10.91
C LYS A 173 7.45 -9.98 -10.59
N ALA A 174 6.70 -9.26 -11.43
CA ALA A 174 5.30 -8.91 -11.15
C ALA A 174 4.39 -10.10 -10.78
N ASP A 175 4.66 -11.29 -11.31
CA ASP A 175 3.85 -12.48 -11.03
C ASP A 175 4.05 -13.04 -9.60
N GLU A 176 5.12 -12.64 -8.92
CA GLU A 176 5.42 -12.99 -7.52
C GLU A 176 4.98 -11.90 -6.53
N LEU A 177 4.54 -10.73 -7.02
CA LEU A 177 4.24 -9.58 -6.16
C LEU A 177 2.82 -9.60 -5.62
N SER A 178 2.66 -8.95 -4.47
CA SER A 178 1.36 -8.65 -3.88
C SER A 178 0.54 -7.71 -4.73
N LEU A 179 -0.80 -7.79 -4.59
CA LEU A 179 -1.71 -6.85 -5.24
C LEU A 179 -1.41 -5.39 -4.87
N ASP A 180 -0.99 -5.12 -3.63
CA ASP A 180 -0.69 -3.77 -3.17
C ASP A 180 0.56 -3.19 -3.85
N GLU A 181 1.63 -3.98 -3.95
CA GLU A 181 2.83 -3.58 -4.70
C GLU A 181 2.50 -3.38 -6.18
N LEU A 182 1.75 -4.31 -6.79
CA LEU A 182 1.35 -4.22 -8.19
C LEU A 182 0.51 -2.96 -8.47
N ARG A 183 -0.42 -2.59 -7.58
CA ARG A 183 -1.18 -1.34 -7.67
C ARG A 183 -0.24 -0.13 -7.63
N GLY A 184 0.78 -0.15 -6.76
CA GLY A 184 1.82 0.86 -6.71
C GLY A 184 2.61 0.99 -8.02
N LEU A 185 3.04 -0.14 -8.60
CA LEU A 185 3.76 -0.18 -9.87
C LEU A 185 2.90 0.31 -11.04
N ALA A 186 1.64 -0.13 -11.12
CA ALA A 186 0.70 0.35 -12.14
C ALA A 186 0.47 1.87 -12.03
N GLY A 187 0.33 2.38 -10.80
CA GLY A 187 0.22 3.81 -10.53
C GLY A 187 1.47 4.59 -10.96
N ALA A 188 2.66 4.04 -10.75
CA ALA A 188 3.91 4.64 -11.18
C ALA A 188 4.05 4.66 -12.72
N LEU A 189 3.71 3.57 -13.41
CA LEU A 189 3.69 3.53 -14.88
C LEU A 189 2.68 4.52 -15.48
N GLN A 190 1.59 4.82 -14.76
CA GLN A 190 0.60 5.79 -15.19
C GLN A 190 1.03 7.25 -14.94
N SER A 191 1.55 7.54 -13.75
CA SER A 191 1.80 8.91 -13.29
C SER A 191 3.23 9.39 -13.49
N GLY A 192 4.20 8.47 -13.63
CA GLY A 192 5.63 8.72 -13.60
C GLY A 192 6.20 8.81 -12.17
N LEU A 193 5.35 8.81 -11.15
CA LEU A 193 5.74 8.91 -9.75
C LEU A 193 5.75 7.52 -9.10
N TYR A 194 6.94 7.02 -8.79
CA TYR A 194 7.12 5.80 -8.03
C TYR A 194 7.25 6.10 -6.54
N ARG A 195 6.32 5.55 -5.76
CA ARG A 195 6.33 5.63 -4.29
C ARG A 195 7.00 4.39 -3.72
N TYR A 196 8.25 4.54 -3.28
CA TYR A 196 8.99 3.46 -2.63
C TYR A 196 8.61 3.30 -1.15
N SER A 197 8.42 4.42 -0.47
CA SER A 197 7.92 4.48 0.91
C SER A 197 7.03 5.72 1.09
N MET A 198 6.56 6.00 2.31
CA MET A 198 5.84 7.25 2.55
C MET A 198 6.72 8.49 2.33
N LEU A 199 8.02 8.42 2.62
CA LEU A 199 8.93 9.57 2.58
C LEU A 199 9.85 9.57 1.35
N VAL A 200 9.89 8.47 0.59
CA VAL A 200 10.80 8.29 -0.53
C VAL A 200 10.02 8.01 -1.80
N PHE A 201 10.20 8.92 -2.76
CA PHE A 201 9.58 8.88 -4.08
C PHE A 201 10.64 9.09 -5.15
N SER A 202 10.35 8.65 -6.36
CA SER A 202 11.12 8.98 -7.54
C SER A 202 10.18 9.35 -8.69
N ASP A 203 10.48 10.44 -9.38
CA ASP A 203 9.81 10.88 -10.61
C ASP A 203 10.56 10.45 -11.89
N ASN A 204 11.64 9.70 -11.74
CA ASN A 204 12.47 9.18 -12.84
C ASN A 204 11.91 7.92 -13.50
N VAL A 205 10.69 7.50 -13.15
CA VAL A 205 10.03 6.37 -13.80
C VAL A 205 9.35 6.83 -15.08
N VAL A 206 9.75 6.23 -16.20
CA VAL A 206 9.16 6.52 -17.51
C VAL A 206 7.71 6.03 -17.55
N LYS A 207 6.79 6.95 -17.86
CA LYS A 207 5.37 6.63 -18.06
C LYS A 207 5.21 5.61 -19.18
N ASN A 208 4.38 4.60 -18.94
CA ASN A 208 4.04 3.60 -19.92
C ASN A 208 2.59 3.14 -19.69
N LEU A 209 1.65 3.84 -20.33
CA LEU A 209 0.22 3.61 -20.15
C LEU A 209 -0.21 2.20 -20.59
N PRO A 210 0.25 1.65 -21.74
CA PRO A 210 -0.05 0.25 -22.08
C PRO A 210 0.42 -0.76 -21.03
N ALA A 211 1.62 -0.58 -20.46
CA ALA A 211 2.10 -1.46 -19.40
C ALA A 211 1.31 -1.29 -18.09
N ALA A 212 0.90 -0.06 -17.76
CA ALA A 212 0.02 0.21 -16.62
C ALA A 212 -1.33 -0.53 -16.78
N VAL A 213 -1.95 -0.46 -17.96
CA VAL A 213 -3.19 -1.19 -18.28
C VAL A 213 -2.98 -2.70 -18.14
N SER A 214 -1.91 -3.26 -18.70
CA SER A 214 -1.62 -4.69 -18.59
C SER A 214 -1.46 -5.15 -17.13
N LEU A 215 -0.80 -4.35 -16.28
CA LEU A 215 -0.74 -4.64 -14.85
C LEU A 215 -2.13 -4.55 -14.19
N ARG A 216 -2.95 -3.56 -14.54
CA ARG A 216 -4.32 -3.43 -14.00
C ARG A 216 -5.21 -4.59 -14.40
N GLU A 217 -5.07 -5.12 -15.61
CA GLU A 217 -5.77 -6.34 -16.06
C GLU A 217 -5.38 -7.54 -15.19
N LYS A 218 -4.07 -7.73 -14.93
CA LYS A 218 -3.59 -8.78 -14.01
C LYS A 218 -4.12 -8.59 -12.59
N ILE A 219 -4.10 -7.35 -12.08
CA ILE A 219 -4.60 -7.02 -10.74
C ILE A 219 -6.09 -7.38 -10.63
N TYR A 220 -6.93 -6.92 -11.57
CA TYR A 220 -8.36 -7.23 -11.53
C TYR A 220 -8.62 -8.72 -11.70
N ALA A 221 -7.90 -9.41 -12.58
CA ALA A 221 -8.04 -10.85 -12.77
C ALA A 221 -7.80 -11.63 -11.45
N ARG A 222 -6.82 -11.21 -10.66
CA ARG A 222 -6.50 -11.80 -9.34
C ARG A 222 -7.44 -11.37 -8.23
N SER A 223 -7.77 -10.08 -8.15
CA SER A 223 -8.51 -9.52 -7.01
C SER A 223 -10.02 -9.68 -7.14
N GLN A 224 -10.55 -9.61 -8.37
CA GLN A 224 -11.98 -9.50 -8.69
C GLN A 224 -12.69 -8.38 -7.92
N GLN A 225 -11.95 -7.39 -7.40
CA GLN A 225 -12.52 -6.28 -6.63
C GLN A 225 -13.04 -5.20 -7.57
N VAL A 226 -14.20 -4.65 -7.22
CA VAL A 226 -14.88 -3.59 -7.96
C VAL A 226 -14.04 -2.30 -8.04
N SER A 227 -13.26 -2.01 -7.00
CA SER A 227 -12.29 -0.91 -6.99
C SER A 227 -11.19 -1.09 -8.04
N ASP A 228 -10.66 -2.30 -8.21
CA ASP A 228 -9.63 -2.58 -9.21
C ASP A 228 -10.18 -2.55 -10.63
N LEU A 229 -11.45 -2.92 -10.84
CA LEU A 229 -12.11 -2.76 -12.13
C LEU A 229 -12.23 -1.28 -12.53
N TYR A 230 -12.61 -0.41 -11.58
CA TYR A 230 -12.62 1.03 -11.82
C TYR A 230 -11.22 1.57 -12.16
N GLU A 231 -10.20 1.15 -11.41
CA GLU A 231 -8.84 1.59 -11.68
C GLU A 231 -8.33 1.09 -13.03
N LEU A 232 -8.70 -0.12 -13.45
CA LEU A 232 -8.46 -0.63 -14.81
C LEU A 232 -9.14 0.28 -15.85
N ALA A 233 -10.44 0.56 -15.71
CA ALA A 233 -11.17 1.46 -16.62
C ALA A 233 -10.47 2.83 -16.74
N ASN A 234 -10.07 3.41 -15.60
CA ASN A 234 -9.39 4.70 -15.55
C ASN A 234 -8.00 4.68 -16.18
N SER A 235 -7.23 3.60 -16.04
CA SER A 235 -5.97 3.44 -16.77
C SER A 235 -6.21 3.27 -18.28
N THR A 236 -7.23 2.49 -18.66
CA THR A 236 -7.55 2.17 -20.05
C THR A 236 -8.03 3.40 -20.84
N ARG A 237 -8.68 4.39 -20.22
CA ARG A 237 -9.24 5.57 -20.93
C ARG A 237 -8.23 6.37 -21.75
N ARG A 238 -6.94 6.28 -21.41
CA ARG A 238 -5.85 6.98 -22.11
C ARG A 238 -5.20 6.15 -23.23
N VAL A 239 -5.59 4.88 -23.36
CA VAL A 239 -5.04 3.92 -24.34
C VAL A 239 -6.11 3.47 -25.32
N ASP A 240 -7.30 3.14 -24.80
CA ASP A 240 -8.45 2.65 -25.55
C ASP A 240 -9.74 3.18 -24.90
N LYS A 241 -10.30 4.23 -25.49
CA LYS A 241 -11.47 4.92 -24.96
C LYS A 241 -12.73 4.06 -24.97
N ASP A 242 -12.94 3.27 -26.02
CA ASP A 242 -14.14 2.46 -26.19
C ASP A 242 -14.16 1.29 -25.20
N LYS A 243 -13.01 0.64 -25.00
CA LYS A 243 -12.85 -0.38 -23.96
C LYS A 243 -13.04 0.23 -22.56
N ALA A 244 -12.49 1.41 -22.31
CA ALA A 244 -12.64 2.08 -21.02
C ALA A 244 -14.10 2.40 -20.69
N ILE A 245 -14.89 2.88 -21.66
CA ILE A 245 -16.34 3.13 -21.51
C ILE A 245 -17.05 1.86 -21.03
N THR A 246 -16.78 0.73 -21.69
CA THR A 246 -17.37 -0.57 -21.33
C THR A 246 -17.02 -0.96 -19.89
N LEU A 247 -15.75 -0.83 -19.51
CA LEU A 247 -15.26 -1.16 -18.16
C LEU A 247 -15.83 -0.22 -17.08
N PHE A 248 -16.00 1.07 -17.38
CA PHE A 248 -16.62 2.02 -16.47
C PHE A 248 -18.09 1.69 -16.21
N ASN A 249 -18.84 1.34 -17.26
CA ASN A 249 -20.22 0.89 -17.10
C ASN A 249 -20.29 -0.39 -16.24
N GLU A 250 -19.45 -1.39 -16.54
CA GLU A 250 -19.40 -2.63 -15.75
C GLU A 250 -19.07 -2.36 -14.26
N ALA A 251 -18.08 -1.48 -13.99
CA ALA A 251 -17.75 -1.09 -12.63
C ALA A 251 -18.90 -0.35 -11.94
N ALA A 252 -19.64 0.48 -12.66
CA ALA A 252 -20.79 1.22 -12.13
C ALA A 252 -21.94 0.26 -11.76
N GLU A 253 -22.25 -0.69 -12.65
CA GLU A 253 -23.24 -1.75 -12.43
C GLU A 253 -22.88 -2.64 -11.24
N LYS A 254 -21.60 -2.93 -11.03
CA LYS A 254 -21.10 -3.67 -9.86
C LYS A 254 -21.06 -2.84 -8.57
N GLY A 255 -21.53 -1.59 -8.59
CA GLY A 255 -21.66 -0.76 -7.39
C GLY A 255 -20.41 0.05 -7.02
N SER A 256 -19.47 0.25 -7.95
CA SER A 256 -18.35 1.16 -7.71
C SER A 256 -18.84 2.60 -7.60
N PHE A 257 -18.80 3.20 -6.41
CA PHE A 257 -19.13 4.62 -6.23
C PHE A 257 -18.40 5.52 -7.24
N ARG A 258 -17.09 5.34 -7.40
CA ARG A 258 -16.27 6.15 -8.29
C ARG A 258 -16.69 5.97 -9.76
N ALA A 259 -17.03 4.74 -10.16
CA ALA A 259 -17.49 4.48 -11.52
C ALA A 259 -18.92 4.99 -11.75
N GLN A 260 -19.85 4.83 -10.80
CA GLN A 260 -21.21 5.37 -10.90
C GLN A 260 -21.18 6.89 -11.07
N ARG A 261 -20.33 7.57 -10.30
CA ARG A 261 -20.10 9.01 -10.46
C ARG A 261 -19.54 9.34 -11.85
N TRP A 262 -18.44 8.68 -12.24
CA TRP A 262 -17.80 8.94 -13.52
C TRP A 262 -18.75 8.67 -14.70
N TRP A 263 -19.49 7.57 -14.63
CA TRP A 263 -20.44 7.11 -15.64
C TRP A 263 -21.62 8.07 -15.78
N GLY A 264 -22.17 8.53 -14.65
CA GLY A 264 -23.19 9.58 -14.65
C GLY A 264 -22.71 10.85 -15.37
N ASN A 265 -21.51 11.34 -15.03
CA ASN A 265 -20.95 12.52 -15.68
C ASN A 265 -20.68 12.29 -17.17
N TYR A 266 -20.14 11.12 -17.54
CA TYR A 266 -19.92 10.75 -18.93
C TYR A 266 -21.22 10.76 -19.74
N LEU A 267 -22.29 10.16 -19.22
CA LEU A 267 -23.60 10.17 -19.87
C LEU A 267 -24.14 11.58 -20.06
N ALA A 268 -23.95 12.46 -19.07
CA ALA A 268 -24.37 13.85 -19.17
C ALA A 268 -23.56 14.63 -20.23
N CYS A 269 -22.23 14.47 -20.29
CA CYS A 269 -21.39 15.05 -21.34
C CYS A 269 -21.77 14.56 -22.76
N ASN A 270 -22.54 13.47 -22.87
CA ASN A 270 -23.06 12.91 -24.13
C ASN A 270 -24.57 13.14 -24.29
N GLY A 271 -25.15 14.10 -23.57
CA GLY A 271 -26.54 14.53 -23.71
C GLY A 271 -27.58 13.56 -23.12
N GLN A 272 -27.17 12.57 -22.32
CA GLN A 272 -28.05 11.57 -21.71
C GLN A 272 -28.43 11.92 -20.26
N SER A 273 -28.87 13.14 -20.03
CA SER A 273 -29.04 13.71 -18.68
C SER A 273 -29.96 12.89 -17.76
N GLN A 274 -31.03 12.26 -18.26
CA GLN A 274 -31.89 11.41 -17.43
C GLN A 274 -31.17 10.17 -16.90
N GLN A 275 -30.37 9.50 -17.76
CA GLN A 275 -29.58 8.34 -17.34
C GLN A 275 -28.43 8.77 -16.43
N ALA A 276 -27.82 9.92 -16.71
CA ALA A 276 -26.80 10.51 -15.84
C ALA A 276 -27.31 10.71 -14.41
N LEU A 277 -28.48 11.34 -14.26
CA LEU A 277 -29.10 11.59 -12.97
C LEU A 277 -29.42 10.28 -12.23
N HIS A 278 -29.86 9.24 -12.94
CA HIS A 278 -30.06 7.92 -12.33
C HIS A 278 -28.76 7.39 -11.70
N TRP A 279 -27.67 7.39 -12.46
CA TRP A 279 -26.38 6.88 -11.96
C TRP A 279 -25.78 7.73 -10.85
N LEU A 280 -25.93 9.06 -10.91
CA LEU A 280 -25.51 9.94 -9.83
C LEU A 280 -26.34 9.72 -8.55
N GLN A 281 -27.63 9.46 -8.68
CA GLN A 281 -28.45 9.06 -7.52
C GLN A 281 -28.00 7.73 -6.92
N GLN A 282 -27.59 6.75 -7.75
CA GLN A 282 -26.98 5.51 -7.26
C GLN A 282 -25.66 5.78 -6.54
N ALA A 283 -24.77 6.59 -7.11
CA ALA A 283 -23.50 6.98 -6.47
C ALA A 283 -23.73 7.62 -5.09
N ARG A 284 -24.68 8.55 -5.02
CA ARG A 284 -25.09 9.20 -3.77
C ARG A 284 -25.59 8.20 -2.73
N ALA A 285 -26.35 7.19 -3.15
CA ALA A 285 -26.84 6.14 -2.26
C ALA A 285 -25.72 5.19 -1.79
N THR A 286 -24.75 4.89 -2.66
CA THR A 286 -23.59 4.03 -2.35
C THR A 286 -22.67 4.66 -1.30
N LYS A 287 -22.48 5.99 -1.33
CA LYS A 287 -21.65 6.75 -0.38
C LYS A 287 -22.39 7.99 0.12
N PRO A 288 -23.27 7.86 1.13
CA PRO A 288 -24.04 8.99 1.67
C PRO A 288 -23.16 10.12 2.23
N ASP A 289 -21.99 9.81 2.78
CA ASP A 289 -21.05 10.81 3.31
C ASP A 289 -20.41 11.69 2.21
N GLU A 290 -20.47 11.24 0.94
CA GLU A 290 -20.03 12.01 -0.23
C GLU A 290 -21.20 12.63 -1.00
N ALA A 291 -22.42 12.61 -0.42
CA ALA A 291 -23.63 13.05 -1.12
C ALA A 291 -23.60 14.51 -1.55
N ASP A 292 -23.05 15.41 -0.73
CA ASP A 292 -22.95 16.83 -1.07
C ASP A 292 -22.13 17.04 -2.34
N PHE A 293 -21.02 16.32 -2.45
CA PHE A 293 -20.18 16.36 -3.65
C PHE A 293 -20.89 15.78 -4.90
N ILE A 294 -21.80 14.82 -4.73
CA ILE A 294 -22.63 14.31 -5.85
C ILE A 294 -23.76 15.29 -6.21
N ASN A 295 -24.30 16.01 -5.22
CA ASN A 295 -25.37 16.97 -5.44
C ASN A 295 -24.90 18.14 -6.33
N ASP A 296 -23.62 18.52 -6.27
CA ASP A 296 -23.04 19.53 -7.16
C ASP A 296 -23.17 19.13 -8.64
N PHE A 297 -22.77 17.90 -9.01
CA PHE A 297 -22.95 17.42 -10.39
C PHE A 297 -24.42 17.31 -10.80
N ILE A 298 -25.29 16.88 -9.89
CA ILE A 298 -26.73 16.82 -10.15
C ILE A 298 -27.29 18.23 -10.42
N ALA A 299 -26.87 19.23 -9.65
CA ALA A 299 -27.28 20.61 -9.85
C ALA A 299 -26.78 21.15 -11.20
N GLU A 300 -25.50 20.97 -11.51
CA GLU A 300 -24.92 21.37 -12.81
C GLU A 300 -25.69 20.75 -13.98
N ILE A 301 -25.96 19.44 -13.94
CA ILE A 301 -26.70 18.76 -15.00
C ILE A 301 -28.13 19.28 -15.14
N ASN A 302 -28.80 19.62 -14.04
CA ASN A 302 -30.16 20.16 -14.08
C ASN A 302 -30.21 21.59 -14.62
N GLU A 303 -29.18 22.41 -14.33
CA GLU A 303 -29.13 23.81 -14.72
C GLU A 303 -28.55 24.02 -16.13
N LEU A 304 -27.51 23.26 -16.46
CA LEU A 304 -26.68 23.44 -17.66
C LEU A 304 -26.88 22.31 -18.69
N GLY A 305 -27.47 21.19 -18.29
CA GLY A 305 -27.63 19.99 -19.14
C GLY A 305 -26.47 19.01 -19.06
N GLU A 306 -25.29 19.48 -18.65
CA GLU A 306 -24.03 18.73 -18.52
C GLU A 306 -23.15 19.29 -17.38
N PRO A 307 -22.19 18.51 -16.85
CA PRO A 307 -21.17 18.99 -15.91
C PRO A 307 -20.26 20.05 -16.52
N THR A 308 -19.70 20.93 -15.69
CA THR A 308 -18.81 22.01 -16.14
C THR A 308 -17.43 21.54 -16.62
N ASN A 309 -17.11 20.26 -16.44
CA ASN A 309 -15.83 19.64 -16.79
C ASN A 309 -15.88 18.72 -18.02
N CYS A 310 -16.89 18.84 -18.87
CA CYS A 310 -16.98 18.11 -20.12
C CYS A 310 -16.00 18.66 -21.17
N ILE A 311 -15.09 17.82 -21.66
CA ILE A 311 -14.18 18.12 -22.77
C ILE A 311 -14.37 17.04 -23.84
N ASP A 312 -14.84 17.44 -25.03
CA ASP A 312 -15.11 16.54 -26.16
C ASP A 312 -15.97 15.31 -25.79
N GLY A 313 -16.98 15.52 -24.95
CA GLY A 313 -17.87 14.45 -24.47
C GLY A 313 -17.28 13.56 -23.38
N TRP A 314 -16.16 13.95 -22.76
CA TRP A 314 -15.50 13.24 -21.66
C TRP A 314 -15.43 14.10 -20.40
N PRO A 315 -15.71 13.54 -19.21
CA PRO A 315 -15.48 14.22 -17.95
C PRO A 315 -13.98 14.16 -17.59
N GLU A 316 -13.36 15.33 -17.37
CA GLU A 316 -11.95 15.44 -16.93
C GLU A 316 -11.78 15.72 -15.43
#